data_AF-A0A7K0PJM7-F1
#
_entry.id   AF-A0A7K0PJM7-F1
#
_cell.length_a   1.000
_cell.length_b   1.000
_cell.length_c   1.000
_cell.angle_alpha   90.00
_cell.angle_beta   90.00
_cell.angle_gamma   90.00
#
_symmetry.space_group_name_H-M   'P 1'
#
loop_
_entity.id
_entity.type
_entity.pdbx_description
1 polymer ?
#
loop_
_entity_poly.entity_id
_entity_poly.type
_entity_poly.pdbx_seq_one_letter_code
_entity_poly.pdbx_strand_id
1 'polypeptide(L)'
;KGAGMIQPSFATMLCFITTDAELSAETADLLLGVCVKRSFDRISVDGQLSTSDTAVLIASGASGVAVEPGSPDEQRFGLALDALLRQLALLITADGEGARRVGRVTVRGADGPACERVARQVANSPLVKTALYGGDPNWGRIVQAVGAVLPGPALNPVGVRIAGVEVCRDGQEVVFDRPALETLVRDVEVEYDITLGAASAGQDFANETEVYFSDLGHEYVTLNAEYTT
;
A
#
# COMPACT_ATOMS: atom_id res chain seq x y z
N LYS A 1 1.70 -8.39 14.47
CA LYS A 1 0.40 -8.17 15.16
C LYS A 1 0.05 -6.71 15.00
N GLY A 2 -1.17 -6.39 14.57
CA GLY A 2 -1.68 -5.03 14.39
C GLY A 2 -2.80 -5.07 13.35
N ALA A 3 -3.98 -4.54 13.68
CA ALA A 3 -5.18 -4.57 12.83
C ALA A 3 -5.90 -3.20 12.78
N GLY A 4 -5.52 -2.27 13.65
CA GLY A 4 -6.01 -0.89 13.72
C GLY A 4 -4.87 0.06 14.10
N MET A 5 -5.07 1.36 13.90
CA MET A 5 -4.06 2.42 13.90
C MET A 5 -2.92 2.12 12.93
N ILE A 6 -3.23 2.06 11.63
CA ILE A 6 -2.24 1.76 10.59
C ILE A 6 -2.13 2.81 9.47
N GLN A 7 -1.03 3.55 9.47
CA GLN A 7 -0.48 4.42 8.41
C GLN A 7 1.05 4.61 8.61
N PRO A 8 1.90 4.86 7.59
CA PRO A 8 3.34 5.08 7.80
C PRO A 8 3.71 6.33 8.60
N SER A 9 4.92 6.26 9.19
CA SER A 9 5.44 6.94 10.41
C SER A 9 5.08 6.26 11.74
N PHE A 10 4.84 4.94 11.67
CA PHE A 10 4.56 3.98 12.74
C PHE A 10 3.10 3.91 13.23
N ALA A 11 2.49 2.74 13.06
CA ALA A 11 1.15 2.19 13.21
C ALA A 11 1.13 0.88 14.07
N THR A 12 0.29 0.65 15.11
CA THR A 12 0.64 -0.26 16.24
C THR A 12 1.00 -1.68 15.79
N MET A 13 2.26 -1.87 15.45
CA MET A 13 2.73 -3.05 14.75
C MET A 13 4.01 -3.51 15.42
N LEU A 14 3.92 -4.72 15.98
CA LEU A 14 5.06 -5.44 16.52
C LEU A 14 5.38 -6.62 15.59
N CYS A 15 6.59 -6.60 15.03
CA CYS A 15 7.14 -7.65 14.18
C CYS A 15 8.49 -8.10 14.73
N PHE A 16 8.61 -9.40 15.00
CA PHE A 16 9.85 -10.02 15.45
C PHE A 16 10.28 -11.05 14.40
N ILE A 17 11.44 -10.84 13.80
CA ILE A 17 12.02 -11.71 12.78
C ILE A 17 13.24 -12.39 13.40
N THR A 18 13.34 -13.70 13.25
CA THR A 18 14.49 -14.47 13.74
C THR A 18 15.17 -15.19 12.58
N THR A 19 16.50 -15.19 12.57
CA THR A 19 17.32 -15.93 11.61
C THR A 19 18.52 -16.58 12.31
N ASP A 20 19.02 -17.66 11.73
CA ASP A 20 20.28 -18.31 12.11
C ASP A 20 21.46 -17.91 11.22
N ALA A 21 21.24 -17.04 10.23
CA ALA A 21 22.31 -16.41 9.45
C ALA A 21 23.24 -15.56 10.35
N GLU A 22 24.51 -15.48 9.97
CA GLU A 22 25.50 -14.62 10.60
C GLU A 22 25.54 -13.28 9.86
N LEU A 23 25.14 -12.21 10.55
CA LEU A 23 25.03 -10.84 10.03
C LEU A 23 25.75 -9.88 10.97
N SER A 24 26.46 -8.90 10.40
CA SER A 24 26.86 -7.73 11.19
C SER A 24 25.61 -6.92 11.61
N ALA A 25 25.72 -6.16 12.70
CA ALA A 25 24.61 -5.31 13.16
C ALA A 25 24.27 -4.25 12.10
N GLU A 26 25.28 -3.72 11.41
CA GLU A 26 25.15 -2.71 10.37
C GLU A 26 24.43 -3.27 9.12
N THR A 27 24.77 -4.49 8.70
CA THR A 27 24.09 -5.17 7.59
C THR A 27 22.63 -5.47 7.95
N ALA A 28 22.39 -5.95 9.17
CA ALA A 28 21.04 -6.25 9.65
C ALA A 28 20.15 -5.01 9.68
N ASP A 29 20.66 -3.88 10.21
CA ASP A 29 19.93 -2.61 10.29
C ASP A 29 19.61 -2.05 8.89
N LEU A 30 20.59 -2.07 7.97
CA LEU A 30 20.40 -1.61 6.61
C LEU A 30 19.32 -2.42 5.88
N LEU A 31 19.43 -3.76 5.91
CA LEU A 31 18.49 -4.64 5.23
C LEU A 31 17.08 -4.51 5.82
N LEU A 32 16.96 -4.49 7.15
CA LEU A 32 15.68 -4.31 7.82
C LEU A 32 15.05 -2.97 7.45
N GLY A 33 15.80 -1.86 7.53
CA GLY A 33 15.30 -0.53 7.22
C GLY A 33 14.81 -0.39 5.78
N VAL A 34 15.51 -0.98 4.80
CA VAL A 34 15.07 -1.00 3.40
C VAL A 34 13.82 -1.85 3.21
N CYS A 35 13.76 -3.04 3.82
CA CYS A 35 12.63 -3.94 3.67
C CYS A 35 11.37 -3.37 4.35
N VAL A 36 11.49 -2.73 5.52
CA VAL A 36 10.38 -2.03 6.21
C VAL A 36 9.78 -0.95 5.32
N LYS A 37 10.61 -0.10 4.70
CA LYS A 37 10.17 0.95 3.76
C LYS A 37 9.43 0.43 2.53
N ARG A 38 9.69 -0.82 2.15
CA ARG A 38 9.10 -1.51 0.99
C ARG A 38 7.91 -2.39 1.36
N SER A 39 7.58 -2.52 2.64
CA SER A 39 6.55 -3.40 3.16
C SER A 39 5.58 -2.65 4.08
N PHE A 40 5.90 -2.51 5.37
CA PHE A 40 5.03 -1.89 6.36
C PHE A 40 4.77 -0.40 6.07
N ASP A 41 5.74 0.30 5.48
CA ASP A 41 5.48 1.68 5.06
C ASP A 41 4.52 1.73 3.87
N ARG A 42 4.23 0.62 3.18
CA ARG A 42 3.39 0.54 1.98
C ARG A 42 1.96 0.07 2.26
N ILE A 43 1.52 0.11 3.51
CA ILE A 43 0.16 -0.27 3.89
C ILE A 43 -0.59 0.82 4.67
N SER A 44 -1.92 0.75 4.69
CA SER A 44 -2.79 1.61 5.52
C SER A 44 -4.12 0.93 5.86
N VAL A 45 -4.53 0.93 7.13
CA VAL A 45 -5.86 0.45 7.54
C VAL A 45 -6.82 1.59 7.76
N ASP A 46 -6.50 2.54 8.65
CA ASP A 46 -7.40 3.63 9.05
C ASP A 46 -6.77 5.03 8.91
N GLY A 47 -5.56 5.09 8.38
CA GLY A 47 -4.84 6.35 8.23
C GLY A 47 -4.34 6.93 9.57
N GLN A 48 -4.37 6.17 10.66
CA GLN A 48 -3.95 6.64 11.98
C GLN A 48 -2.56 6.12 12.33
N LEU A 49 -1.74 7.05 12.82
CA LEU A 49 -0.39 6.76 13.27
C LEU A 49 -0.41 6.26 14.71
N SER A 50 0.25 5.15 14.98
CA SER A 50 0.56 4.70 16.33
C SER A 50 1.81 5.35 16.91
N THR A 51 1.97 5.12 18.21
CA THR A 51 3.07 5.59 19.04
C THR A 51 4.06 4.48 19.39
N SER A 52 3.78 3.22 19.04
CA SER A 52 4.41 2.05 19.68
C SER A 52 4.99 1.00 18.71
N ASP A 53 5.27 1.37 17.47
CA ASP A 53 5.73 0.38 16.51
C ASP A 53 7.13 -0.10 16.75
N THR A 54 7.34 -1.37 16.43
CA THR A 54 8.67 -1.96 16.50
C THR A 54 8.79 -3.12 15.52
N ALA A 55 9.79 -3.06 14.65
CA ALA A 55 10.30 -4.21 13.91
C ALA A 55 11.68 -4.58 14.46
N VAL A 56 11.87 -5.85 14.84
CA VAL A 56 13.13 -6.35 15.41
C VAL A 56 13.61 -7.54 14.59
N LEU A 57 14.84 -7.47 14.09
CA LEU A 57 15.54 -8.61 13.49
C LEU A 57 16.56 -9.17 14.49
N ILE A 58 16.46 -10.46 14.77
CA ILE A 58 17.32 -11.20 15.70
C ILE A 58 18.09 -12.24 14.87
N ALA A 59 19.40 -12.08 14.78
CA ALA A 59 20.29 -12.99 14.07
C ALA A 59 21.18 -13.75 15.06
N SER A 60 21.09 -15.08 15.07
CA SER A 60 21.84 -15.91 16.04
C SER A 60 23.19 -16.40 15.54
N GLY A 61 23.44 -16.39 14.22
CA GLY A 61 24.66 -16.94 13.62
C GLY A 61 24.79 -18.46 13.70
N ALA A 62 23.79 -19.19 14.21
CA ALA A 62 23.88 -20.63 14.45
C ALA A 62 24.07 -21.48 13.18
N SER A 63 23.75 -20.96 12.00
CA SER A 63 23.94 -21.66 10.71
C SER A 63 25.40 -21.65 10.23
N GLY A 64 26.22 -20.69 10.71
CA GLY A 64 27.56 -20.43 10.19
C GLY A 64 27.60 -19.87 8.75
N VAL A 65 26.44 -19.50 8.19
CA VAL A 65 26.34 -18.86 6.88
C VAL A 65 26.49 -17.35 7.05
N ALA A 66 27.65 -16.82 6.65
CA ALA A 66 27.96 -15.40 6.71
C ALA A 66 27.29 -14.62 5.57
N VAL A 67 26.57 -13.57 5.93
CA VAL A 67 25.91 -12.63 5.01
C VAL A 67 26.72 -11.34 4.98
N GLU A 68 27.75 -11.32 4.14
CA GLU A 68 28.69 -10.19 4.02
C GLU A 68 28.17 -9.08 3.09
N PRO A 69 28.47 -7.79 3.37
CA PRO A 69 28.10 -6.69 2.49
C PRO A 69 28.61 -6.87 1.05
N GLY A 70 27.74 -6.61 0.07
CA GLY A 70 28.02 -6.76 -1.36
C GLY A 70 28.06 -8.20 -1.85
N SER A 71 27.84 -9.20 -0.98
CA SER A 71 27.88 -10.60 -1.35
C SER A 71 26.59 -11.07 -2.06
N PRO A 72 26.65 -12.18 -2.82
CA PRO A 72 25.44 -12.84 -3.32
C PRO A 72 24.51 -13.32 -2.20
N ASP A 73 25.04 -13.63 -1.02
CA ASP A 73 24.24 -14.03 0.14
C ASP A 73 23.47 -12.86 0.75
N GLU A 74 24.03 -11.65 0.77
CA GLU A 74 23.30 -10.44 1.16
C GLU A 74 22.10 -10.20 0.24
N GLN A 75 22.29 -10.36 -1.07
CA GLN A 75 21.19 -10.22 -2.03
C GLN A 75 20.10 -11.29 -1.80
N ARG A 76 20.49 -12.55 -1.61
CA ARG A 76 19.54 -13.64 -1.32
C ARG A 76 18.77 -13.40 -0.02
N PHE A 77 19.47 -13.02 1.05
CA PHE A 77 18.86 -12.73 2.33
C PHE A 77 17.92 -11.52 2.25
N GLY A 78 18.36 -10.45 1.60
CA GLY A 78 17.55 -9.25 1.38
C GLY A 78 16.27 -9.54 0.60
N LEU A 79 16.34 -10.36 -0.45
CA LEU A 79 15.14 -10.79 -1.20
C LEU A 79 14.18 -11.63 -0.34
N ALA A 80 14.71 -12.55 0.47
CA ALA A 80 13.90 -13.34 1.39
C ALA A 80 13.24 -12.47 2.47
N LEU A 81 13.97 -11.50 3.02
CA LEU A 81 13.45 -10.56 4.01
C LEU A 81 12.39 -9.63 3.40
N ASP A 82 12.62 -9.07 2.20
CA ASP A 82 11.63 -8.24 1.48
C ASP A 82 10.35 -9.03 1.21
N ALA A 83 10.47 -10.28 0.73
CA ALA A 83 9.32 -11.15 0.49
C ALA A 83 8.54 -11.45 1.79
N LEU A 84 9.23 -11.79 2.88
CA LEU A 84 8.62 -12.05 4.18
C LEU A 84 7.87 -10.81 4.71
N LEU A 85 8.54 -9.66 4.75
CA LEU A 85 7.92 -8.45 5.33
C LEU A 85 6.76 -7.94 4.47
N ARG A 86 6.87 -8.02 3.14
CA ARG A 86 5.75 -7.71 2.23
C ARG A 86 4.57 -8.61 2.51
N GLN A 87 4.79 -9.92 2.61
CA GLN A 87 3.71 -10.86 2.94
C GLN A 87 3.04 -10.51 4.27
N LEU A 88 3.82 -10.20 5.32
CA LEU A 88 3.28 -9.79 6.62
C LEU A 88 2.48 -8.49 6.52
N ALA A 89 2.95 -7.51 5.74
CA ALA A 89 2.25 -6.25 5.54
C ALA A 89 0.90 -6.44 4.85
N LEU A 90 0.84 -7.32 3.84
CA LEU A 90 -0.42 -7.69 3.17
C LEU A 90 -1.38 -8.40 4.11
N LEU A 91 -0.88 -9.33 4.93
CA LEU A 91 -1.70 -10.01 5.94
C LEU A 91 -2.28 -9.02 6.96
N ILE A 92 -1.48 -8.04 7.41
CA ILE A 92 -1.96 -6.96 8.29
C ILE A 92 -3.08 -6.17 7.61
N THR A 93 -2.93 -5.85 6.33
CA THR A 93 -3.93 -5.07 5.58
C THR A 93 -5.22 -5.86 5.38
N ALA A 94 -5.11 -7.16 5.10
CA ALA A 94 -6.25 -8.06 4.95
C ALA A 94 -6.97 -8.33 6.29
N ASP A 95 -6.22 -8.32 7.40
CA ASP A 95 -6.71 -8.49 8.77
C ASP A 95 -7.06 -7.15 9.45
N GLY A 96 -7.22 -6.08 8.67
CA GLY A 96 -7.67 -4.78 9.19
C GLY A 96 -9.01 -4.92 9.93
N GLU A 97 -9.23 -4.11 10.97
CA GLU A 97 -10.41 -4.23 11.83
C GLU A 97 -11.73 -4.14 11.04
N GLY A 98 -12.40 -5.28 10.92
CA GLY A 98 -13.65 -5.38 10.17
C GLY A 98 -13.51 -5.35 8.64
N ALA A 99 -12.29 -5.47 8.13
CA ALA A 99 -11.99 -5.45 6.71
C ALA A 99 -12.52 -6.71 6.00
N ARG A 100 -12.94 -6.55 4.74
CA ARG A 100 -13.36 -7.65 3.86
C ARG A 100 -12.60 -7.70 2.56
N ARG A 101 -12.00 -6.58 2.15
CA ARG A 101 -11.24 -6.45 0.91
C ARG A 101 -10.00 -5.59 1.12
N VAL A 102 -9.02 -5.85 0.27
CA VAL A 102 -7.80 -5.06 0.14
C VAL A 102 -7.84 -4.29 -1.18
N GLY A 103 -7.56 -3.01 -1.13
CA GLY A 103 -7.28 -2.19 -2.29
C GLY A 103 -5.78 -2.10 -2.50
N ARG A 104 -5.31 -2.21 -3.74
CA ARG A 104 -3.93 -1.93 -4.12
C ARG A 104 -3.92 -0.73 -5.06
N VAL A 105 -3.46 0.41 -4.56
CA VAL A 105 -3.33 1.63 -5.36
C VAL A 105 -1.90 1.80 -5.84
N THR A 106 -1.73 1.91 -7.15
CA THR A 106 -0.44 2.21 -7.79
C THR A 106 -0.53 3.50 -8.56
N VAL A 107 0.28 4.48 -8.17
CA VAL A 107 0.30 5.82 -8.78
C VAL A 107 1.60 6.02 -9.53
N ARG A 108 1.50 6.42 -10.79
CA ARG A 108 2.65 6.66 -11.69
C ARG A 108 2.66 8.09 -12.18
N GLY A 109 3.84 8.69 -12.28
CA GLY A 109 3.98 10.08 -12.69
C GLY A 109 5.42 10.58 -12.77
N ALA A 110 5.57 11.82 -13.23
CA ALA A 110 6.87 12.48 -13.32
C ALA A 110 7.42 12.94 -11.95
N ASP A 111 6.54 13.28 -11.00
CA ASP A 111 6.90 13.74 -9.65
C ASP A 111 6.65 12.62 -8.63
N GLY A 112 7.71 11.98 -8.15
CA GLY A 112 7.64 10.91 -7.14
C GLY A 112 6.94 11.35 -5.84
N PRO A 113 7.31 12.50 -5.24
CA PRO A 113 6.55 13.11 -4.15
C PRO A 113 5.04 13.27 -4.40
N ALA A 114 4.62 13.62 -5.63
CA ALA A 114 3.18 13.66 -5.96
C ALA A 114 2.56 12.26 -6.00
N CYS A 115 3.27 11.27 -6.57
CA CYS A 115 2.80 9.88 -6.58
C CYS A 115 2.55 9.36 -5.17
N GLU A 116 3.49 9.62 -4.25
CA GLU A 116 3.37 9.25 -2.83
C GLU A 116 2.16 9.92 -2.17
N ARG A 117 2.01 11.25 -2.31
CA ARG A 117 0.87 11.98 -1.73
C ARG A 117 -0.47 11.44 -2.24
N VAL A 118 -0.58 11.20 -3.55
CA VAL A 118 -1.82 10.71 -4.16
C VAL A 118 -2.13 9.28 -3.72
N ALA A 119 -1.14 8.38 -3.70
CA ALA A 119 -1.35 6.99 -3.30
C ALA A 119 -1.90 6.93 -1.86
N ARG A 120 -1.31 7.71 -0.94
CA ARG A 120 -1.79 7.82 0.45
C ARG A 120 -3.18 8.41 0.53
N GLN A 121 -3.43 9.50 -0.21
CA GLN A 121 -4.73 10.17 -0.17
C GLN A 121 -5.86 9.25 -0.65
N VAL A 122 -5.61 8.45 -1.68
CA VAL A 122 -6.58 7.47 -2.19
C VAL A 122 -6.78 6.33 -1.18
N ALA A 123 -5.70 5.75 -0.68
CA ALA A 123 -5.73 4.66 0.31
C ALA A 123 -6.44 5.03 1.63
N ASN A 124 -6.38 6.31 2.01
CA ASN A 124 -6.96 6.83 3.24
C ASN A 124 -8.34 7.49 3.04
N SER A 125 -8.82 7.64 1.81
CA SER A 125 -10.10 8.30 1.55
C SER A 125 -11.26 7.44 2.05
N PRO A 126 -12.08 7.90 3.02
CA PRO A 126 -13.23 7.14 3.49
C PRO A 126 -14.22 6.81 2.36
N LEU A 127 -14.35 7.70 1.37
CA LEU A 127 -15.19 7.47 0.20
C LEU A 127 -14.65 6.32 -0.66
N VAL A 128 -13.34 6.26 -0.90
CA VAL A 128 -12.72 5.15 -1.66
C VAL A 128 -12.86 3.84 -0.88
N LYS A 129 -12.53 3.85 0.41
CA LYS A 129 -12.58 2.65 1.27
C LYS A 129 -13.99 2.08 1.42
N THR A 130 -15.02 2.94 1.52
CA THR A 130 -16.42 2.51 1.55
C THR A 130 -16.92 2.02 0.19
N ALA A 131 -16.40 2.57 -0.93
CA ALA A 131 -16.71 2.05 -2.26
C ALA A 131 -16.11 0.65 -2.45
N LEU A 132 -14.86 0.45 -2.01
CA LEU A 132 -14.23 -0.86 -1.98
C LEU A 132 -15.03 -1.87 -1.13
N TYR A 133 -15.48 -1.47 0.07
CA TYR A 133 -16.35 -2.31 0.91
C TYR A 133 -17.65 -2.71 0.21
N GLY A 134 -18.26 -1.77 -0.51
CA GLY A 134 -19.49 -1.98 -1.26
C GLY A 134 -19.32 -2.77 -2.57
N GLY A 135 -18.09 -2.97 -3.06
CA GLY A 135 -17.86 -3.46 -4.42
C GLY A 135 -18.38 -2.49 -5.48
N ASP A 136 -18.25 -1.18 -5.25
CA ASP A 136 -18.65 -0.11 -6.18
C ASP A 136 -17.41 0.41 -6.93
N PRO A 137 -17.32 0.27 -8.27
CA PRO A 137 -16.18 0.76 -9.06
C PRO A 137 -16.25 2.28 -9.26
N ASN A 138 -16.23 3.03 -8.16
CA ASN A 138 -16.49 4.46 -8.15
C ASN A 138 -15.23 5.29 -8.45
N TRP A 139 -14.88 5.37 -9.74
CA TRP A 139 -13.72 6.13 -10.19
C TRP A 139 -13.81 7.63 -9.86
N GLY A 140 -15.02 8.19 -9.74
CA GLY A 140 -15.24 9.58 -9.32
C GLY A 140 -14.72 9.87 -7.92
N ARG A 141 -14.89 8.94 -6.96
CA ARG A 141 -14.32 9.06 -5.61
C ARG A 141 -12.79 8.99 -5.62
N ILE A 142 -12.21 8.22 -6.54
CA ILE A 142 -10.75 8.15 -6.73
C ILE A 142 -10.24 9.50 -7.24
N VAL A 143 -10.81 10.01 -8.34
CA VAL A 143 -10.40 11.32 -8.91
C VAL A 143 -10.61 12.46 -7.93
N GLN A 144 -11.69 12.43 -7.13
CA GLN A 144 -11.89 13.39 -6.04
C GLN A 144 -10.76 13.33 -5.01
N ALA A 145 -10.32 12.14 -4.60
CA ALA A 145 -9.19 11.98 -3.70
C ALA A 145 -7.87 12.46 -4.33
N VAL A 146 -7.62 12.16 -5.61
CA VAL A 146 -6.45 12.69 -6.34
C VAL A 146 -6.45 14.23 -6.34
N GLY A 147 -7.57 14.84 -6.69
CA GLY A 147 -7.71 16.30 -6.78
C GLY A 147 -7.55 17.03 -5.44
N ALA A 148 -7.74 16.34 -4.31
CA ALA A 148 -7.58 16.95 -2.98
C ALA A 148 -6.12 17.27 -2.60
N VAL A 149 -5.14 16.63 -3.25
CA VAL A 149 -3.71 16.74 -2.88
C VAL A 149 -2.79 17.18 -4.03
N LEU A 150 -3.34 17.36 -5.23
CA LEU A 150 -2.60 17.93 -6.35
C LEU A 150 -2.67 19.46 -6.31
N PRO A 151 -1.52 20.17 -6.43
CA PRO A 151 -1.50 21.61 -6.48
C PRO A 151 -2.02 22.12 -7.84
N GLY A 152 -2.91 23.10 -7.82
CA GLY A 152 -3.31 23.90 -8.99
C GLY A 152 -4.77 23.76 -9.42
N PRO A 153 -5.32 24.76 -10.13
CA PRO A 153 -6.75 24.82 -10.49
C PRO A 153 -7.15 23.94 -11.67
N ALA A 154 -6.19 23.32 -12.37
CA ALA A 154 -6.46 22.38 -13.45
C ALA A 154 -6.11 20.97 -12.97
N LEU A 155 -7.07 20.05 -13.04
CA LEU A 155 -6.76 18.62 -12.97
C LEU A 155 -5.77 18.35 -14.12
N ASN A 156 -4.49 18.23 -13.78
CA ASN A 156 -3.52 17.63 -14.68
C ASN A 156 -4.13 16.33 -15.22
N PRO A 157 -3.87 15.96 -16.48
CA PRO A 157 -4.53 14.80 -17.07
C PRO A 157 -4.33 13.59 -16.15
N VAL A 158 -5.44 12.97 -15.74
CA VAL A 158 -5.44 11.83 -14.83
C VAL A 158 -6.06 10.64 -15.53
N GLY A 159 -5.38 9.50 -15.47
CA GLY A 159 -5.91 8.22 -15.90
C GLY A 159 -6.22 7.36 -14.69
N VAL A 160 -7.32 6.60 -14.76
CA VAL A 160 -7.68 5.61 -13.73
C VAL A 160 -8.06 4.30 -14.41
N ARG A 161 -7.45 3.20 -13.94
CA ARG A 161 -7.91 1.84 -14.20
C ARG A 161 -8.31 1.19 -12.89
N ILE A 162 -9.38 0.39 -12.94
CA ILE A 162 -9.83 -0.40 -11.80
C ILE A 162 -9.88 -1.86 -12.27
N ALA A 163 -9.20 -2.75 -11.56
CA ALA A 163 -9.07 -4.17 -11.93
C ALA A 163 -8.69 -4.34 -13.42
N GLY A 164 -7.69 -3.58 -13.89
CA GLY A 164 -7.25 -3.56 -15.29
C GLY A 164 -8.15 -2.85 -16.30
N VAL A 165 -9.37 -2.45 -15.96
CA VAL A 165 -10.31 -1.74 -16.84
C VAL A 165 -10.09 -0.24 -16.77
N GLU A 166 -9.80 0.40 -17.91
CA GLU A 166 -9.71 1.86 -17.98
C GLU A 166 -11.09 2.48 -17.83
N VAL A 167 -11.26 3.34 -16.83
CA VAL A 167 -12.54 3.98 -16.47
C VAL A 167 -12.47 5.49 -16.59
N CYS A 168 -11.28 6.06 -16.50
CA CYS A 168 -11.04 7.48 -16.69
C CYS A 168 -9.78 7.71 -17.52
N ARG A 169 -9.86 8.63 -18.48
CA ARG A 169 -8.73 9.14 -19.26
C ARG A 169 -8.81 10.65 -19.30
N ASP A 170 -7.68 11.31 -19.05
CA ASP A 170 -7.55 12.77 -19.03
C ASP A 170 -8.62 13.46 -18.15
N GLY A 171 -8.98 12.83 -17.02
CA GLY A 171 -10.00 13.32 -16.10
C GLY A 171 -11.45 13.17 -16.57
N GLN A 172 -11.70 12.48 -17.68
CA GLN A 172 -13.03 12.21 -18.23
C GLN A 172 -13.36 10.72 -18.18
N GLU A 173 -14.64 10.38 -18.05
CA GLU A 173 -15.09 8.99 -18.15
C GLU A 173 -14.83 8.46 -19.56
N VAL A 174 -14.39 7.20 -19.65
CA VAL A 174 -14.33 6.47 -20.92
C VAL A 174 -15.47 5.46 -21.03
N VAL A 175 -15.72 4.94 -22.22
CA VAL A 175 -16.69 3.86 -22.39
C VAL A 175 -16.08 2.54 -21.89
N PHE A 176 -16.71 1.89 -20.92
CA PHE A 176 -16.34 0.57 -20.40
C PHE A 176 -17.57 -0.26 -20.04
N ASP A 177 -17.40 -1.58 -19.90
CA ASP A 177 -18.45 -2.49 -19.45
C ASP A 177 -18.60 -2.43 -17.92
N ARG A 178 -19.55 -1.61 -17.47
CA ARG A 178 -19.82 -1.40 -16.04
C ARG A 178 -20.28 -2.69 -15.33
N PRO A 179 -21.25 -3.48 -15.83
CA PRO A 179 -21.62 -4.76 -15.22
C PRO A 179 -20.44 -5.74 -15.06
N ALA A 180 -19.56 -5.83 -16.07
CA ALA A 180 -18.36 -6.66 -15.97
C ALA A 180 -17.43 -6.14 -14.85
N LEU A 181 -17.19 -4.83 -14.79
CA LEU A 181 -16.34 -4.23 -13.75
C LEU A 181 -16.92 -4.40 -12.34
N GLU A 182 -18.25 -4.28 -12.18
CA GLU A 182 -18.95 -4.54 -10.91
C GLU A 182 -18.77 -5.97 -10.40
N THR A 183 -18.45 -6.92 -11.29
CA THR A 183 -18.09 -8.28 -10.91
C THR A 183 -16.65 -8.35 -10.43
N LEU A 184 -15.72 -7.71 -11.14
CA LEU A 184 -14.29 -7.71 -10.81
C LEU A 184 -14.00 -7.05 -9.45
N VAL A 185 -14.64 -5.94 -9.12
CA VAL A 185 -14.40 -5.24 -7.85
C VAL A 185 -14.99 -5.94 -6.61
N ARG A 186 -15.61 -7.10 -6.79
CA ARG A 186 -16.08 -7.94 -5.67
C ARG A 186 -15.01 -8.90 -5.15
N ASP A 187 -13.91 -9.06 -5.87
CA ASP A 187 -12.77 -9.86 -5.45
C ASP A 187 -12.17 -9.37 -4.13
N VAL A 188 -11.39 -10.24 -3.49
CA VAL A 188 -10.74 -9.96 -2.19
C VAL A 188 -9.67 -8.88 -2.30
N GLU A 189 -9.04 -8.75 -3.48
CA GLU A 189 -8.10 -7.68 -3.80
C GLU A 189 -8.57 -6.93 -5.04
N VAL A 190 -8.56 -5.59 -4.99
CA VAL A 190 -8.95 -4.73 -6.12
C VAL A 190 -7.81 -3.77 -6.43
N GLU A 191 -7.33 -3.81 -7.68
CA GLU A 191 -6.29 -2.92 -8.19
C GLU A 191 -6.86 -1.57 -8.63
N TYR A 192 -6.15 -0.50 -8.29
CA TYR A 192 -6.38 0.87 -8.73
C TYR A 192 -5.10 1.43 -9.35
N ASP A 193 -5.01 1.50 -10.67
CA ASP A 193 -3.90 2.17 -11.34
C ASP A 193 -4.24 3.62 -11.65
N ILE A 194 -3.39 4.54 -11.20
CA ILE A 194 -3.57 5.97 -11.40
C ILE A 194 -2.35 6.53 -12.12
N THR A 195 -2.57 7.28 -13.19
CA THR A 195 -1.50 7.99 -13.90
C THR A 195 -1.66 9.48 -13.74
N LEU A 196 -0.59 10.17 -13.36
CA LEU A 196 -0.52 11.62 -13.19
C LEU A 196 0.21 12.26 -14.38
N GLY A 197 -0.48 13.08 -15.16
CA GLY A 197 0.02 13.71 -16.38
C GLY A 197 -0.56 13.08 -17.65
N ALA A 198 -0.41 13.78 -18.78
CA ALA A 198 -0.89 13.31 -20.08
C ALA A 198 -0.25 11.96 -20.39
N ALA A 199 -1.05 10.94 -20.66
CA ALA A 199 -0.57 9.70 -21.28
C ALA A 199 -0.19 9.99 -22.73
N SER A 200 0.91 10.71 -22.94
CA SER A 200 1.50 10.82 -24.28
C SER A 200 2.08 9.46 -24.61
N ALA A 201 1.63 8.84 -25.70
CA ALA A 201 2.15 7.53 -26.11
C ALA A 201 3.70 7.56 -26.12
N GLY A 202 4.32 6.74 -25.28
CA GLY A 202 5.77 6.67 -25.11
C GLY A 202 6.37 7.51 -23.97
N GLN A 203 5.59 8.11 -23.09
CA GLN A 203 6.12 8.63 -21.81
C GLN A 203 6.34 7.48 -20.82
N ASP A 204 7.61 7.19 -20.55
CA ASP A 204 8.00 6.40 -19.40
C ASP A 204 7.67 7.18 -18.12
N PHE A 205 6.81 6.63 -17.27
CA PHE A 205 6.62 7.18 -15.93
C PHE A 205 7.90 6.94 -15.13
N ALA A 206 8.59 8.01 -14.74
CA ALA A 206 9.87 7.91 -14.04
C ALA A 206 9.72 7.45 -12.57
N ASN A 207 8.53 7.61 -11.99
CA ASN A 207 8.26 7.29 -10.59
C ASN A 207 6.96 6.52 -10.43
N GLU A 208 6.95 5.65 -9.41
CA GLU A 208 5.81 4.83 -9.01
C GLU A 208 5.75 4.76 -7.48
N THR A 209 4.53 4.86 -6.93
CA THR A 209 4.24 4.52 -5.54
C THR A 209 3.11 3.50 -5.51
N GLU A 210 3.32 2.38 -4.81
CA GLU A 210 2.29 1.40 -4.47
C GLU A 210 1.92 1.49 -2.98
N VAL A 211 0.62 1.42 -2.68
CA VAL A 211 0.09 1.33 -1.31
C VAL A 211 -1.07 0.31 -1.28
N TYR A 212 -1.07 -0.56 -0.28
CA TYR A 212 -2.19 -1.45 0.02
C TYR A 212 -3.04 -0.86 1.13
N PHE A 213 -4.36 -1.05 1.06
CA PHE A 213 -5.26 -0.54 2.08
C PHE A 213 -6.48 -1.39 2.31
N SER A 214 -6.98 -1.41 3.54
CA SER A 214 -8.23 -2.10 3.87
C SER A 214 -9.44 -1.30 3.42
N ASP A 215 -10.56 -1.97 3.18
CA ASP A 215 -11.85 -1.30 3.04
C ASP A 215 -12.36 -0.71 4.37
N LEU A 216 -13.46 0.06 4.33
CA LEU A 216 -14.08 0.66 5.52
C LEU A 216 -15.53 0.23 5.60
N GLY A 217 -15.81 -0.67 6.54
CA GLY A 217 -17.14 -1.24 6.77
C GLY A 217 -17.74 -0.87 8.13
N HIS A 218 -18.94 -1.39 8.42
CA HIS A 218 -19.63 -1.18 9.69
C HIS A 218 -18.91 -1.80 10.89
N GLU A 219 -18.22 -2.91 10.67
CA GLU A 219 -17.54 -3.65 11.73
C GLU A 219 -16.38 -2.83 12.33
N TYR A 220 -15.64 -2.08 11.51
CA TYR A 220 -14.63 -1.13 11.97
C TYR A 220 -15.21 -0.15 13.00
N VAL A 221 -16.37 0.43 12.69
CA VAL A 221 -17.05 1.38 13.60
C VAL A 221 -17.52 0.68 14.87
N THR A 222 -18.07 -0.54 14.74
CA THR A 222 -18.56 -1.31 15.89
C THR A 222 -17.43 -1.63 16.87
N LEU A 223 -16.31 -2.17 16.35
CA LEU A 223 -15.13 -2.52 17.14
C LEU A 223 -14.56 -1.30 17.87
N ASN A 224 -14.37 -0.18 17.16
CA ASN A 224 -13.73 1.02 17.72
C ASN A 224 -14.65 1.91 18.56
N ALA A 225 -15.98 1.74 18.48
CA ALA A 225 -16.93 2.48 19.30
C ALA A 225 -17.32 1.72 20.58
N GLU A 226 -17.40 0.40 20.51
CA GLU A 226 -17.90 -0.43 21.62
C GLU A 226 -16.78 -0.98 22.51
N TYR A 227 -15.56 -1.11 21.98
CA TYR A 227 -14.40 -1.59 22.72
C TYR A 227 -13.35 -0.48 22.86
N THR A 228 -12.67 -0.44 24.01
CA THR A 228 -11.48 0.40 24.21
C THR A 228 -10.25 -0.49 24.07
N THR A 229 -9.45 -0.24 23.04
CA THR A 229 -8.28 -1.05 22.65
C THR A 229 -6.99 -0.26 22.72
#